data_AF-A0A4Y2IJ74-F1
#
_entry.id   AF-A0A4Y2IJ74-F1
#
_cell.length_a   1.000
_cell.length_b   1.000
_cell.length_c   1.000
_cell.angle_alpha   90.00
_cell.angle_beta   90.00
_cell.angle_gamma   90.00
#
_symmetry.space_group_name_H-M   'P 1'
#
loop_
_entity.id
_entity.type
_entity.pdbx_description
1 polymer ?
#
loop_
_entity_poly.entity_id
_entity_poly.type
_entity_poly.pdbx_seq_one_letter_code
_entity_poly.pdbx_strand_id
1 'polypeptide(L)'
;MNSDEDEEDGNDHDAEINKPSLLGFRRTPPCVGRKVNISEELYPLVEPDLHKTFFISPAGNVCFHGQCTYYCDTSHAICGDPHMLEGSLSIWLPPRNVLERKPIRSPWRRSYNKRRKAAWETDSFYCVNQVKTEPPYNHGRRIYDLMDLHIMDYLTGNMDRHHYDEVQTFGNDSALIHLDNGRGFGRTTYDEDTIILPLLQCCVIRLSTFNRLYSFHTGSKRLSDLMRESMANDTISPVLIEPHLQALDRRIGKILQVIRLCLSANSPDLVFLDDM
;
A
#
# COMPACT_ATOMS: atom_id res chain seq x y z
N MET A 1 14.65 8.40 -5.19
CA MET A 1 13.58 8.60 -6.19
C MET A 1 12.42 9.28 -5.47
N ASN A 2 11.73 10.24 -6.10
CA ASN A 2 10.75 11.10 -5.41
C ASN A 2 9.35 10.55 -5.70
N SER A 3 8.61 10.12 -4.67
CA SER A 3 7.20 9.70 -4.82
C SER A 3 6.28 10.88 -5.14
N ASP A 4 6.72 12.12 -4.92
CA ASP A 4 5.92 13.35 -5.13
C ASP A 4 5.41 13.55 -6.57
N GLU A 5 5.93 12.81 -7.56
CA GLU A 5 5.55 12.90 -8.97
C GLU A 5 4.57 11.79 -9.40
N ASP A 6 4.26 10.83 -8.52
CA ASP A 6 3.34 9.73 -8.82
C ASP A 6 1.89 10.16 -8.46
N GLU A 7 0.99 10.06 -9.44
CA GLU A 7 -0.46 10.21 -9.24
C GLU A 7 -1.04 8.99 -8.53
N GLU A 8 -2.12 9.16 -7.78
CA GLU A 8 -2.83 8.03 -7.15
C GLU A 8 -3.78 7.37 -8.16
N ASP A 9 -3.72 6.04 -8.26
CA ASP A 9 -4.65 5.24 -9.06
C ASP A 9 -5.68 4.55 -8.16
N GLY A 10 -6.96 4.73 -8.48
CA GLY A 10 -8.06 4.05 -7.79
C GLY A 10 -7.97 2.53 -7.91
N ASN A 11 -7.47 2.02 -9.03
CA ASN A 11 -7.32 0.59 -9.27
C ASN A 11 -6.25 -0.03 -8.37
N ASP A 12 -5.29 0.76 -7.90
CA ASP A 12 -4.24 0.31 -6.99
C ASP A 12 -4.79 0.16 -5.58
N HIS A 13 -5.65 1.10 -5.17
CA HIS A 13 -6.46 0.93 -3.97
C HIS A 13 -7.27 -0.36 -4.08
N ASP A 14 -8.06 -0.54 -5.14
CA ASP A 14 -8.90 -1.74 -5.28
C ASP A 14 -8.07 -3.03 -5.33
N ALA A 15 -6.92 -3.04 -6.00
CA ALA A 15 -6.05 -4.21 -6.09
C ALA A 15 -5.37 -4.57 -4.76
N GLU A 16 -4.90 -3.57 -4.01
CA GLU A 16 -4.25 -3.76 -2.71
C GLU A 16 -5.27 -4.12 -1.63
N ILE A 17 -6.50 -3.62 -1.75
CA ILE A 17 -7.58 -3.78 -0.78
C ILE A 17 -8.41 -5.05 -1.03
N ASN A 18 -8.62 -5.46 -2.28
CA ASN A 18 -9.36 -6.69 -2.62
C ASN A 18 -8.54 -7.98 -2.43
N LYS A 19 -7.51 -8.00 -1.56
CA LYS A 19 -7.32 -9.04 -0.53
C LYS A 19 -5.93 -9.00 0.13
N PRO A 20 -5.80 -8.23 1.23
CA PRO A 20 -4.91 -8.57 2.35
C PRO A 20 -5.21 -9.96 2.94
N SER A 21 -6.31 -10.61 2.53
CA SER A 21 -6.63 -12.00 2.87
C SER A 21 -5.68 -13.01 2.25
N LEU A 22 -5.07 -12.73 1.09
CA LEU A 22 -4.14 -13.68 0.46
C LEU A 22 -2.83 -13.72 1.24
N LEU A 23 -2.24 -12.56 1.52
CA LEU A 23 -1.10 -12.43 2.43
C LEU A 23 -1.47 -12.71 3.90
N GLY A 24 -2.75 -12.78 4.24
CA GLY A 24 -3.25 -13.14 5.57
C GLY A 24 -3.26 -11.99 6.59
N PHE A 25 -2.86 -10.78 6.19
CA PHE A 25 -2.80 -9.62 7.08
C PHE A 25 -4.18 -9.17 7.54
N ARG A 26 -5.15 -9.02 6.62
CA ARG A 26 -6.53 -8.53 6.90
C ARG A 26 -6.57 -7.19 7.65
N ARG A 27 -5.72 -6.23 7.23
CA ARG A 27 -5.52 -4.92 7.91
C ARG A 27 -5.90 -3.70 7.07
N THR A 28 -6.43 -3.92 5.89
CA THR A 28 -6.85 -2.87 4.97
C THR A 28 -8.38 -2.77 5.01
N PRO A 29 -8.97 -1.57 5.11
CA PRO A 29 -10.42 -1.41 5.06
C PRO A 29 -10.97 -1.92 3.72
N PRO A 30 -12.13 -2.60 3.67
CA PRO A 30 -12.74 -3.03 2.41
C PRO A 30 -12.93 -1.92 1.39
N CYS A 31 -12.68 -2.23 0.11
CA CYS A 31 -12.84 -1.34 -1.04
C CYS A 31 -13.30 -2.17 -2.24
N VAL A 32 -14.01 -1.52 -3.15
CA VAL A 32 -14.54 -2.13 -4.37
C VAL A 32 -14.50 -1.11 -5.50
N GLY A 33 -14.19 -1.55 -6.71
CA GLY A 33 -14.30 -0.69 -7.87
C GLY A 33 -15.75 -0.50 -8.26
N ARG A 34 -16.10 0.69 -8.74
CA ARG A 34 -17.44 1.00 -9.25
C ARG A 34 -17.36 2.03 -10.36
N LYS A 35 -18.23 1.84 -11.36
CA LYS A 35 -18.52 2.88 -12.35
C LYS A 35 -19.66 3.77 -11.84
N VAL A 36 -19.41 5.07 -11.83
CA VAL A 36 -20.32 6.10 -11.31
C VAL A 36 -20.71 7.03 -12.46
N ASN A 37 -22.00 7.28 -12.63
CA ASN A 37 -22.49 8.34 -13.51
C ASN A 37 -22.30 9.70 -12.80
N ILE A 38 -21.27 10.45 -13.18
CA ILE A 38 -20.92 11.69 -12.46
C ILE A 38 -21.96 12.80 -12.63
N SER A 39 -22.81 12.73 -13.65
CA SER A 39 -23.87 13.72 -13.88
C SER A 39 -25.14 13.43 -13.06
N GLU A 40 -25.45 12.17 -12.83
CA GLU A 40 -26.68 11.76 -12.12
C GLU A 40 -26.43 11.41 -10.66
N GLU A 41 -25.30 10.79 -10.34
CA GLU A 41 -25.00 10.27 -9.01
C GLU A 41 -24.10 11.19 -8.19
N LEU A 42 -23.18 11.92 -8.85
CA LEU A 42 -22.24 12.80 -8.15
C LEU A 42 -22.72 14.26 -8.18
N TYR A 43 -22.88 14.84 -9.37
CA TYR A 43 -23.18 16.26 -9.55
C TYR A 43 -24.35 16.75 -8.68
N PRO A 44 -25.49 16.06 -8.52
CA PRO A 44 -26.59 16.58 -7.70
C PRO A 44 -26.34 16.57 -6.18
N LEU A 45 -25.31 15.86 -5.71
CA LEU A 45 -25.04 15.62 -4.29
C LEU A 45 -23.83 16.38 -3.75
N VAL A 46 -23.04 17.04 -4.61
CA VAL A 46 -21.81 17.71 -4.18
C VAL A 46 -22.08 19.04 -3.50
N GLU A 47 -21.15 19.47 -2.65
CA GLU A 47 -21.24 20.77 -1.99
C GLU A 47 -21.01 21.94 -2.98
N PRO A 48 -21.50 23.17 -2.68
CA PRO A 48 -21.41 24.31 -3.59
C PRO A 48 -20.01 24.64 -4.11
N ASP A 49 -18.98 24.39 -3.30
CA ASP A 49 -17.59 24.67 -3.68
C ASP A 49 -17.03 23.61 -4.64
N LEU A 50 -17.44 22.35 -4.51
CA LEU A 50 -17.10 21.28 -5.45
C LEU A 50 -17.90 21.44 -6.76
N HIS A 51 -19.16 21.86 -6.68
CA HIS A 51 -20.01 22.16 -7.85
C HIS A 51 -19.35 23.12 -8.86
N LYS A 52 -18.65 24.15 -8.36
CA LYS A 52 -17.99 25.17 -9.20
C LYS A 52 -16.84 24.60 -10.05
N THR A 53 -16.35 23.42 -9.71
CA THR A 53 -15.22 22.77 -10.41
C THR A 53 -15.66 21.92 -11.59
N PHE A 54 -16.97 21.73 -11.79
CA PHE A 54 -17.50 20.96 -12.91
C PHE A 54 -17.54 21.79 -14.20
N PHE A 55 -17.18 21.17 -15.32
CA PHE A 55 -17.25 21.78 -16.65
C PHE A 55 -17.40 20.71 -17.75
N ILE A 56 -17.69 21.16 -18.98
CA ILE A 56 -17.73 20.31 -20.17
C ILE A 56 -16.43 20.51 -20.94
N SER A 57 -15.70 19.44 -21.23
CA SER A 57 -14.47 19.52 -22.00
C SER A 57 -14.75 19.84 -23.48
N PRO A 58 -13.74 20.28 -24.27
CA PRO A 58 -13.89 20.47 -25.71
C PRO A 58 -14.33 19.21 -26.47
N ALA A 59 -14.14 18.02 -25.89
CA ALA A 59 -14.59 16.75 -26.44
C ALA A 59 -16.05 16.41 -26.10
N GLY A 60 -16.73 17.24 -25.29
CA GLY A 60 -18.11 17.01 -24.86
C GLY A 60 -18.25 16.16 -23.60
N ASN A 61 -17.16 15.86 -22.90
CA ASN A 61 -17.19 15.05 -21.68
C ASN A 61 -17.47 15.91 -20.45
N VAL A 62 -18.18 15.35 -19.47
CA VAL A 62 -18.34 15.99 -18.17
C VAL A 62 -17.08 15.75 -17.34
N CYS A 63 -16.53 16.82 -16.80
CA CYS A 63 -15.29 16.79 -16.02
C CYS A 63 -15.44 17.59 -14.73
N PHE A 64 -14.61 17.26 -13.75
CA PHE A 64 -14.41 18.06 -12.54
C PHE A 64 -12.99 17.87 -12.02
N HIS A 65 -12.45 18.88 -11.35
CA HIS A 65 -11.09 18.82 -10.78
C HIS A 65 -11.05 18.86 -9.25
N GLY A 66 -12.17 19.16 -8.58
CA GLY A 66 -12.22 19.23 -7.12
C GLY A 66 -11.34 20.32 -6.51
N GLN A 67 -11.09 20.22 -5.20
CA GLN A 67 -10.30 21.18 -4.43
C GLN A 67 -9.30 20.45 -3.55
N CYS A 68 -8.03 20.44 -3.97
CA CYS A 68 -6.93 19.83 -3.25
C CYS A 68 -5.60 20.53 -3.59
N THR A 69 -4.51 20.14 -2.92
CA THR A 69 -3.21 20.81 -3.07
C THR A 69 -2.38 20.30 -4.24
N TYR A 70 -2.65 19.10 -4.75
CA TYR A 70 -1.89 18.46 -5.83
C TYR A 70 -2.82 18.16 -7.00
N TYR A 71 -2.55 18.74 -8.17
CA TYR A 71 -3.24 18.41 -9.42
C TYR A 71 -4.78 18.58 -9.41
N CYS A 72 -5.35 19.39 -8.52
CA CYS A 72 -6.77 19.79 -8.58
C CYS A 72 -6.96 21.07 -9.39
N ASP A 73 -6.66 21.02 -10.69
CA ASP A 73 -6.83 22.13 -11.63
C ASP A 73 -7.44 21.67 -12.97
N THR A 74 -7.78 22.60 -13.85
CA THR A 74 -8.43 22.28 -15.14
C THR A 74 -7.55 21.39 -16.05
N SER A 75 -6.22 21.47 -15.95
CA SER A 75 -5.31 20.68 -16.78
C SER A 75 -5.19 19.22 -16.33
N HIS A 76 -5.53 18.92 -15.08
CA HIS A 76 -5.52 17.58 -14.50
C HIS A 76 -6.93 17.14 -14.06
N ALA A 77 -7.97 17.72 -14.67
CA ALA A 77 -9.35 17.40 -14.34
C ALA A 77 -9.68 15.94 -14.69
N ILE A 78 -10.52 15.32 -13.86
CA ILE A 78 -11.03 13.97 -14.09
C ILE A 78 -12.28 14.09 -14.95
N CYS A 79 -12.30 13.34 -16.06
CA CYS A 79 -13.37 13.39 -17.05
C CYS A 79 -14.01 12.01 -17.23
N GLY A 80 -15.34 11.98 -17.36
CA GLY A 80 -16.05 10.78 -17.78
C GLY A 80 -15.97 10.54 -19.29
N ASP A 81 -16.59 9.45 -19.74
CA ASP A 81 -16.78 9.13 -21.17
C ASP A 81 -18.24 8.83 -21.52
N PRO A 82 -19.05 9.85 -21.86
CA PRO A 82 -18.86 11.25 -21.47
C PRO A 82 -19.28 11.51 -20.00
N HIS A 83 -20.05 10.60 -19.39
CA HIS A 83 -20.60 10.75 -18.02
C HIS A 83 -20.12 9.67 -17.04
N MET A 84 -19.63 8.54 -17.54
CA MET A 84 -19.23 7.43 -16.69
C MET A 84 -17.77 7.59 -16.27
N LEU A 85 -17.51 7.45 -14.97
CA LEU A 85 -16.18 7.42 -14.40
C LEU A 85 -16.00 6.16 -13.56
N GLU A 86 -14.87 5.50 -13.71
CA GLU A 86 -14.45 4.39 -12.84
C GLU A 86 -13.72 4.94 -11.61
N GLY A 87 -13.98 4.36 -10.44
CA GLY A 87 -13.25 4.73 -9.23
C GLY A 87 -13.40 3.69 -8.13
N SER A 88 -12.53 3.81 -7.13
CA SER A 88 -12.49 2.91 -5.98
C SER A 88 -13.32 3.46 -4.81
N LEU A 89 -14.13 2.60 -4.20
CA LEU A 89 -15.01 2.96 -3.09
C LEU A 89 -14.60 2.21 -1.84
N SER A 90 -13.83 2.89 -0.99
CA SER A 90 -13.43 2.38 0.33
C SER A 90 -14.49 2.66 1.38
N ILE A 91 -14.73 1.70 2.28
CA ILE A 91 -15.59 1.95 3.44
C ILE A 91 -14.92 2.93 4.39
N TRP A 92 -15.69 3.87 4.91
CA TRP A 92 -15.24 4.75 5.98
C TRP A 92 -14.86 3.95 7.22
N LEU A 93 -13.68 4.25 7.75
CA LEU A 93 -13.33 3.79 9.08
C LEU A 93 -14.25 4.43 10.13
N PRO A 94 -14.51 3.75 11.26
CA PRO A 94 -15.29 4.34 12.35
C PRO A 94 -14.74 5.71 12.75
N PRO A 95 -15.62 6.64 13.18
CA PRO A 95 -15.20 7.96 13.60
C PRO A 95 -14.24 7.86 14.80
N ARG A 96 -13.35 8.86 14.95
CA ARG A 96 -12.25 8.80 15.93
C ARG A 96 -12.70 8.71 17.39
N ASN A 97 -13.93 9.10 17.70
CA ASN A 97 -14.53 8.94 19.04
C ASN A 97 -14.95 7.48 19.34
N VAL A 98 -15.11 6.64 18.32
CA VAL A 98 -15.42 5.22 18.44
C VAL A 98 -14.15 4.38 18.32
N LEU A 99 -13.30 4.70 17.35
CA LEU A 99 -12.02 4.04 17.12
C LEU A 99 -10.91 5.08 17.11
N GLU A 100 -10.22 5.24 18.24
CA GLU A 100 -9.12 6.18 18.32
C GLU A 100 -7.95 5.65 17.50
N ARG A 101 -7.53 6.45 16.52
CA ARG A 101 -6.43 6.15 15.62
C ARG A 101 -5.49 7.34 15.52
N LYS A 102 -4.20 7.04 15.45
CA LYS A 102 -3.15 8.05 15.39
C LYS A 102 -2.21 7.73 14.22
N PRO A 103 -1.95 8.71 13.33
CA PRO A 103 -0.91 8.57 12.34
C PRO A 103 0.45 8.64 13.03
N ILE A 104 1.25 7.61 12.86
CA ILE A 104 2.61 7.52 13.40
C ILE A 104 3.60 7.62 12.24
N ARG A 105 4.64 8.43 12.44
CA ARG A 105 5.70 8.61 11.45
C ARG A 105 6.49 7.31 11.29
N SER A 106 6.64 6.85 10.05
CA SER A 106 7.46 5.68 9.73
C SER A 106 8.94 5.95 10.03
N PRO A 107 9.67 5.02 10.69
CA PRO A 107 11.13 5.11 10.83
C PRO A 107 11.84 5.14 9.47
N TRP A 108 11.27 4.47 8.47
CA TRP A 108 11.76 4.43 7.10
C TRP A 108 11.11 5.47 6.19
N ARG A 109 10.56 6.55 6.77
CA ARG A 109 10.04 7.68 5.99
C ARG A 109 11.15 8.22 5.06
N ARG A 110 10.84 8.35 3.78
CA ARG A 110 11.71 8.99 2.78
C ARG A 110 11.94 10.46 3.10
N SER A 111 12.95 11.06 2.46
CA SER A 111 13.30 12.47 2.69
C SER A 111 12.33 13.46 2.05
N TYR A 112 11.55 13.03 1.04
CA TYR A 112 10.71 13.90 0.19
C TYR A 112 11.50 15.08 -0.36
N ASN A 113 12.75 14.80 -0.71
CA ASN A 113 13.69 15.80 -1.17
C ASN A 113 14.60 15.18 -2.22
N LYS A 114 14.59 15.76 -3.42
CA LYS A 114 15.34 15.25 -4.58
C LYS A 114 16.86 15.11 -4.34
N ARG A 115 17.44 15.81 -3.36
CA ARG A 115 18.89 15.83 -3.10
C ARG A 115 19.30 15.17 -1.78
N ARG A 116 18.42 15.17 -0.77
CA ARG A 116 18.75 14.64 0.56
C ARG A 116 18.36 13.17 0.64
N LYS A 117 19.28 12.34 1.13
CA LYS A 117 18.97 10.96 1.51
C LYS A 117 18.49 10.90 2.96
N ALA A 118 17.62 9.94 3.26
CA ALA A 118 17.23 9.62 4.62
C ALA A 118 18.33 8.78 5.30
N ALA A 119 18.36 8.78 6.65
CA ALA A 119 19.39 8.07 7.41
C ALA A 119 19.43 6.57 7.08
N TRP A 120 18.26 5.93 6.96
CA TRP A 120 18.12 4.52 6.62
C TRP A 120 18.57 4.17 5.20
N GLU A 121 18.68 5.14 4.28
CA GLU A 121 19.22 4.92 2.92
C GLU A 121 20.75 4.86 2.92
N THR A 122 21.40 5.36 3.97
CA THR A 122 22.87 5.46 4.07
C THR A 122 23.48 4.55 5.12
N ASP A 123 22.72 4.19 6.16
CA ASP A 123 23.16 3.33 7.25
C ASP A 123 22.59 1.92 7.09
N SER A 124 23.46 0.94 6.79
CA SER A 124 23.05 -0.47 6.65
C SER A 124 22.62 -1.11 7.97
N PHE A 125 22.99 -0.53 9.12
CA PHE A 125 22.64 -0.99 10.46
C PHE A 125 21.58 -0.12 11.12
N TYR A 126 20.90 0.74 10.36
CA TYR A 126 19.90 1.70 10.87
C TYR A 126 18.85 1.04 11.77
N CYS A 127 18.32 -0.11 11.37
CA CYS A 127 17.31 -0.79 12.17
C CYS A 127 17.84 -1.24 13.53
N VAL A 128 19.01 -1.89 13.55
CA VAL A 128 19.61 -2.43 14.78
C VAL A 128 20.03 -1.32 15.73
N ASN A 129 20.60 -0.24 15.19
CA ASN A 129 21.21 0.83 15.99
C ASN A 129 20.24 1.92 16.41
N GLN A 130 19.13 2.11 15.70
CA GLN A 130 18.20 3.23 15.95
C GLN A 130 16.75 2.80 16.11
N VAL A 131 16.25 1.89 15.26
CA VAL A 131 14.82 1.53 15.30
C VAL A 131 14.54 0.58 16.45
N LYS A 132 15.24 -0.56 16.52
CA LYS A 132 15.06 -1.60 17.55
C LYS A 132 15.51 -1.17 18.94
N THR A 133 16.13 0.00 19.09
CA THR A 133 16.51 0.56 20.39
C THR A 133 15.40 1.41 21.01
N GLU A 134 14.45 1.90 20.21
CA GLU A 134 13.43 2.87 20.63
C GLU A 134 12.04 2.23 20.78
N PRO A 135 11.28 2.59 21.84
CA PRO A 135 9.86 2.24 21.92
C PRO A 135 9.05 2.86 20.78
N PRO A 136 8.02 2.17 20.23
CA PRO A 136 7.54 0.85 20.62
C PRO A 136 8.17 -0.31 19.81
N TYR A 137 9.28 -0.08 19.10
CA TYR A 137 9.87 -1.08 18.20
C TYR A 137 10.86 -2.02 18.89
N ASN A 138 11.37 -1.62 20.06
CA ASN A 138 12.28 -2.40 20.87
C ASN A 138 11.64 -3.65 21.52
N HIS A 139 10.31 -3.67 21.64
CA HIS A 139 9.56 -4.78 22.23
C HIS A 139 8.23 -5.03 21.50
N GLY A 140 7.72 -6.26 21.63
CA GLY A 140 6.39 -6.61 21.14
C GLY A 140 6.29 -6.74 19.63
N ARG A 141 5.08 -6.53 19.11
CA ARG A 141 4.70 -6.87 17.74
C ARG A 141 5.06 -5.81 16.69
N ARG A 142 5.33 -4.57 17.10
CA ARG A 142 5.34 -3.41 16.18
C ARG A 142 6.39 -3.56 15.08
N ILE A 143 7.59 -4.02 15.42
CA ILE A 143 8.64 -4.22 14.42
C ILE A 143 8.20 -5.20 13.35
N TYR A 144 7.58 -6.31 13.73
CA TYR A 144 7.05 -7.32 12.82
C TYR A 144 5.88 -6.79 12.00
N ASP A 145 5.00 -5.97 12.57
CA ASP A 145 3.92 -5.31 11.81
C ASP A 145 4.47 -4.39 10.72
N LEU A 146 5.57 -3.68 10.98
CA LEU A 146 6.25 -2.91 9.94
C LEU A 146 6.90 -3.79 8.89
N MET A 147 7.43 -4.97 9.25
CA MET A 147 7.97 -5.90 8.25
C MET A 147 6.87 -6.40 7.31
N ASP A 148 5.71 -6.78 7.85
CA ASP A 148 4.54 -7.19 7.05
C ASP A 148 4.05 -6.05 6.13
N LEU A 149 4.01 -4.82 6.65
CA LEU A 149 3.63 -3.63 5.88
C LEU A 149 4.62 -3.35 4.75
N HIS A 150 5.93 -3.37 5.02
CA HIS A 150 6.95 -3.16 4.00
C HIS A 150 7.03 -4.31 2.98
N ILE A 151 6.69 -5.54 3.36
CA ILE A 151 6.52 -6.66 2.42
C ILE A 151 5.35 -6.38 1.47
N MET A 152 4.21 -5.91 2.00
CA MET A 152 3.07 -5.51 1.19
C MET A 152 3.44 -4.36 0.24
N ASP A 153 4.04 -3.30 0.78
CA ASP A 153 4.46 -2.13 0.00
C ASP A 153 5.49 -2.51 -1.09
N TYR A 154 6.41 -3.46 -0.83
CA TYR A 154 7.35 -3.92 -1.84
C TYR A 154 6.67 -4.72 -2.95
N LEU A 155 5.68 -5.54 -2.61
CA LEU A 155 4.90 -6.29 -3.58
C LEU A 155 4.11 -5.38 -4.51
N THR A 156 3.47 -4.34 -3.98
CA THR A 156 2.72 -3.38 -4.80
C THR A 156 3.65 -2.37 -5.49
N GLY A 157 4.78 -2.05 -4.88
CA GLY A 157 5.70 -1.01 -5.31
C GLY A 157 5.41 0.35 -4.68
N ASN A 158 4.59 0.39 -3.61
CA ASN A 158 4.24 1.60 -2.89
C ASN A 158 5.46 2.18 -2.16
N MET A 159 5.94 3.33 -2.62
CA MET A 159 7.10 4.02 -2.04
C MET A 159 6.72 5.04 -0.97
N ASP A 160 5.43 5.28 -0.76
CA ASP A 160 4.93 6.48 -0.08
C ASP A 160 4.50 6.25 1.37
N ARG A 161 5.02 5.18 1.98
CA ARG A 161 4.76 4.82 3.38
C ARG A 161 5.47 5.75 4.37
N HIS A 162 5.10 7.04 4.39
CA HIS A 162 5.66 8.03 5.33
C HIS A 162 5.06 7.97 6.74
N HIS A 163 3.84 7.45 6.83
CA HIS A 163 3.09 7.28 8.07
C HIS A 163 2.37 5.93 8.02
N TYR A 164 2.00 5.43 9.19
CA TYR A 164 1.10 4.31 9.33
C TYR A 164 0.07 4.64 10.42
N ASP A 165 -1.14 4.10 10.30
CA ASP A 165 -2.21 4.33 11.26
C ASP A 165 -2.21 3.26 12.35
N GLU A 166 -2.05 3.70 13.59
CA GLU A 166 -2.10 2.85 14.77
C GLU A 166 -3.45 3.02 15.49
N VAL A 167 -4.10 1.90 15.83
CA VAL A 167 -5.30 1.89 16.68
C VAL A 167 -4.91 2.06 18.14
N GLN A 168 -5.12 3.23 18.71
CA GLN A 168 -4.76 3.54 20.10
C GLN A 168 -5.66 2.85 21.13
N THR A 169 -6.90 2.52 20.74
CA THR A 169 -7.92 1.92 21.63
C THR A 169 -7.45 0.66 22.35
N PHE A 170 -6.50 -0.09 21.77
CA PHE A 170 -5.97 -1.34 22.33
C PHE A 170 -4.52 -1.23 22.81
N GLY A 171 -3.95 -0.02 22.87
CA GLY A 171 -2.56 0.21 23.26
C GLY A 171 -1.52 -0.22 22.21
N ASN A 172 -0.27 -0.39 22.65
CA ASN A 172 0.89 -0.62 21.76
C ASN A 172 0.83 -1.95 20.99
N ASP A 173 0.10 -2.94 21.51
CA ASP A 173 -0.09 -4.26 20.88
C ASP A 173 -1.28 -4.29 19.90
N SER A 174 -1.76 -3.12 19.50
CA SER A 174 -2.69 -2.93 18.40
C SER A 174 -2.07 -3.26 17.04
N ALA A 175 -2.91 -3.68 16.10
CA ALA A 175 -2.51 -3.84 14.71
C ALA A 175 -2.43 -2.48 14.01
N LEU A 176 -1.56 -2.41 13.00
CA LEU A 176 -1.51 -1.29 12.07
C LEU A 176 -2.63 -1.40 11.05
N ILE A 177 -3.24 -0.27 10.70
CA ILE A 177 -4.15 -0.19 9.56
C ILE A 177 -3.31 0.14 8.33
N HIS A 178 -3.50 -0.64 7.27
CA HIS A 178 -2.81 -0.46 6.00
C HIS A 178 -3.65 0.49 5.13
N LEU A 179 -3.41 1.81 5.22
CA LEU A 179 -4.11 2.86 4.45
C LEU A 179 -3.22 3.39 3.31
N ASP A 180 -3.68 4.38 2.53
CA ASP A 180 -2.84 5.14 1.58
C ASP A 180 -2.05 4.26 0.59
N ASN A 181 -2.79 3.48 -0.18
CA ASN A 181 -2.28 2.46 -1.10
C ASN A 181 -2.37 2.88 -2.59
N GLY A 182 -2.85 4.08 -2.88
CA GLY A 182 -3.09 4.55 -4.26
C GLY A 182 -1.83 4.79 -5.09
N ARG A 183 -0.66 4.79 -4.44
CA ARG A 183 0.65 4.87 -5.10
C ARG A 183 1.33 3.51 -5.21
N GLY A 184 0.54 2.44 -5.10
CA GLY A 184 0.91 1.08 -5.48
C GLY A 184 1.11 0.99 -6.99
N PHE A 185 1.33 -0.23 -7.49
CA PHE A 185 1.31 -0.68 -8.90
C PHE A 185 1.61 0.34 -10.04
N GLY A 186 2.46 1.36 -9.85
CA GLY A 186 2.79 2.30 -10.92
C GLY A 186 3.78 1.75 -11.96
N ARG A 187 4.48 0.65 -11.64
CA ARG A 187 5.53 0.07 -12.50
C ARG A 187 5.50 -1.47 -12.51
N THR A 188 5.53 -2.05 -13.71
CA THR A 188 5.49 -3.51 -13.96
C THR A 188 6.89 -4.10 -14.13
N THR A 189 7.82 -3.33 -14.70
CA THR A 189 9.17 -3.76 -15.09
C THR A 189 10.28 -3.30 -14.14
N TYR A 190 9.93 -2.52 -13.13
CA TYR A 190 10.85 -2.02 -12.11
C TYR A 190 10.41 -2.50 -10.72
N ASP A 191 11.37 -2.91 -9.90
CA ASP A 191 11.15 -3.23 -8.50
C ASP A 191 12.01 -2.29 -7.67
N GLU A 192 11.40 -1.53 -6.77
CA GLU A 192 12.10 -0.59 -5.90
C GLU A 192 12.61 -1.32 -4.65
N ASP A 193 13.83 -1.85 -4.74
CA ASP A 193 14.45 -2.63 -3.66
C ASP A 193 14.66 -1.81 -2.37
N THR A 194 14.61 -0.47 -2.43
CA THR A 194 14.66 0.34 -1.20
C THR A 194 13.45 0.15 -0.28
N ILE A 195 12.29 -0.32 -0.79
CA ILE A 195 11.10 -0.55 0.03
C ILE A 195 11.29 -1.75 0.97
N ILE A 196 12.03 -2.78 0.57
CA ILE A 196 12.26 -4.01 1.37
C ILE A 196 13.50 -3.93 2.27
N LEU A 197 14.24 -2.80 2.24
CA LEU A 197 15.38 -2.57 3.14
C LEU A 197 15.07 -2.74 4.62
N PRO A 198 13.87 -2.37 5.16
CA PRO A 198 13.54 -2.64 6.56
C PRO A 198 13.69 -4.11 6.93
N LEU A 199 13.23 -5.03 6.07
CA LEU A 199 13.38 -6.47 6.28
C LEU A 199 14.85 -6.88 6.28
N LEU A 200 15.64 -6.36 5.34
CA LEU A 200 17.08 -6.65 5.24
C LEU A 200 17.88 -6.08 6.43
N GLN A 201 17.53 -4.89 6.91
CA GLN A 201 18.23 -4.20 8.01
C GLN A 201 17.86 -4.79 9.38
N CYS A 202 16.59 -5.16 9.57
CA CYS A 202 16.11 -5.67 10.85
C CYS A 202 16.31 -7.18 10.99
N CYS A 203 16.26 -7.91 9.86
CA CYS A 203 16.29 -9.36 9.77
C CYS A 203 15.34 -10.06 10.76
N VAL A 204 14.10 -9.58 10.85
CA VAL A 204 13.04 -10.22 11.64
C VAL A 204 11.79 -10.37 10.78
N ILE A 205 11.05 -11.47 10.93
CA ILE A 205 9.80 -11.73 10.20
C ILE A 205 8.94 -12.73 10.98
N ARG A 206 7.62 -12.65 10.82
CA ARG A 206 6.69 -13.68 11.32
C ARG A 206 6.83 -14.98 10.54
N LEU A 207 6.80 -16.10 11.26
CA LEU A 207 6.83 -17.42 10.64
C LEU A 207 5.58 -17.63 9.76
N SER A 208 4.42 -17.14 10.20
CA SER A 208 3.18 -17.19 9.42
C SER A 208 3.31 -16.44 8.08
N THR A 209 3.94 -15.25 8.07
CA THR A 209 4.21 -14.47 6.85
C THR A 209 5.18 -15.21 5.93
N PHE A 210 6.29 -15.72 6.47
CA PHE A 210 7.26 -16.50 5.68
C PHE A 210 6.62 -17.72 5.02
N ASN A 211 5.86 -18.52 5.77
CA ASN A 211 5.21 -19.72 5.26
C ASN A 211 4.26 -19.41 4.10
N ARG A 212 3.52 -18.30 4.17
CA ARG A 212 2.65 -17.84 3.07
C ARG A 212 3.46 -17.45 1.84
N LEU A 213 4.48 -16.61 2.00
CA LEU A 213 5.36 -16.19 0.89
C LEU A 213 6.01 -17.40 0.21
N TYR A 214 6.51 -18.34 1.01
CA TYR A 214 7.12 -19.57 0.52
C TYR A 214 6.10 -20.45 -0.24
N SER A 215 4.86 -20.52 0.25
CA SER A 215 3.78 -21.25 -0.43
C SER A 215 3.42 -20.66 -1.79
N PHE A 216 3.48 -19.33 -1.97
CA PHE A 216 3.26 -18.71 -3.28
C PHE A 216 4.39 -18.99 -4.27
N HIS A 217 5.60 -19.25 -3.76
CA HIS A 217 6.76 -19.52 -4.60
C HIS A 217 6.89 -20.99 -4.99
N THR A 218 6.58 -21.91 -4.08
CA THR A 218 6.81 -23.36 -4.23
C THR A 218 5.54 -24.20 -4.35
N GLY A 219 4.40 -23.64 -3.97
CA GLY A 219 3.10 -24.32 -3.97
C GLY A 219 2.48 -24.43 -5.36
N SER A 220 1.26 -24.97 -5.39
CA SER A 220 0.54 -25.28 -6.63
C SER A 220 -0.02 -24.06 -7.36
N LYS A 221 -0.23 -22.94 -6.65
CA LYS A 221 -0.72 -21.67 -7.22
C LYS A 221 0.22 -20.54 -6.83
N ARG A 222 0.56 -19.70 -7.79
CA ARG A 222 1.35 -18.49 -7.56
C ARG A 222 0.48 -17.36 -7.02
N LEU A 223 1.12 -16.30 -6.53
CA LEU A 223 0.39 -15.12 -6.05
C LEU A 223 -0.40 -14.47 -7.19
N SER A 224 0.20 -14.39 -8.38
CA SER A 224 -0.45 -13.90 -9.61
C SER A 224 -1.78 -14.60 -9.90
N ASP A 225 -1.82 -15.93 -9.83
CA ASP A 225 -3.01 -16.73 -10.09
C ASP A 225 -4.11 -16.48 -9.06
N LEU A 226 -3.72 -16.45 -7.78
CA LEU A 226 -4.64 -16.17 -6.69
C LEU A 226 -5.21 -14.76 -6.76
N MET A 227 -4.39 -13.77 -7.15
CA MET A 227 -4.84 -12.39 -7.39
C MET A 227 -5.82 -12.32 -8.56
N ARG A 228 -5.54 -13.03 -9.65
CA ARG A 228 -6.45 -13.08 -10.82
C ARG A 228 -7.81 -13.65 -10.46
N GLU A 229 -7.84 -14.80 -9.78
CA GLU A 229 -9.08 -15.42 -9.28
C GLU A 229 -9.79 -14.50 -8.29
N SER A 230 -9.01 -13.80 -7.47
CA SER A 230 -9.52 -12.91 -6.44
C SER A 230 -10.29 -11.72 -7.01
N MET A 231 -9.74 -11.08 -8.04
CA MET A 231 -10.24 -9.84 -8.66
C MET A 231 -11.21 -10.11 -9.83
N ALA A 232 -11.46 -11.38 -10.18
CA ALA A 232 -12.34 -11.75 -11.28
C ALA A 232 -13.81 -11.30 -11.08
N ASN A 233 -14.24 -11.16 -9.82
CA ASN A 233 -15.61 -10.78 -9.47
C ASN A 233 -15.76 -9.28 -9.16
N ASP A 234 -14.70 -8.49 -9.26
CA ASP A 234 -14.82 -7.03 -9.09
C ASP A 234 -15.58 -6.44 -10.29
N THR A 235 -16.38 -5.40 -10.05
CA THR A 235 -17.22 -4.77 -11.09
C THR A 235 -16.39 -4.04 -12.15
N ILE A 236 -15.13 -3.70 -11.84
CA ILE A 236 -14.19 -3.05 -12.75
C ILE A 236 -13.17 -4.02 -13.35
N SER A 237 -13.42 -5.34 -13.25
CA SER A 237 -12.49 -6.34 -13.78
C SER A 237 -12.19 -6.13 -15.28
N PRO A 238 -10.92 -6.20 -15.73
CA PRO A 238 -9.72 -6.51 -14.94
C PRO A 238 -9.19 -5.31 -14.12
N VAL A 239 -9.00 -5.51 -12.80
CA VAL A 239 -8.45 -4.49 -11.89
C VAL A 239 -6.95 -4.25 -12.13
N LEU A 240 -6.16 -5.32 -12.28
CA LEU A 240 -4.74 -5.25 -12.63
C LEU A 240 -4.49 -5.91 -13.98
N ILE A 241 -3.60 -5.29 -14.76
CA ILE A 241 -3.08 -5.89 -15.99
C ILE A 241 -2.08 -7.03 -15.71
N GLU A 242 -2.00 -7.98 -16.62
CA GLU A 242 -1.16 -9.18 -16.51
C GLU A 242 0.32 -8.89 -16.16
N PRO A 243 0.98 -7.84 -16.70
CA PRO A 243 2.34 -7.50 -16.29
C PRO A 243 2.52 -7.19 -14.80
N HIS A 244 1.52 -6.62 -14.12
CA HIS A 244 1.57 -6.42 -12.66
C HIS A 244 1.46 -7.74 -11.91
N LEU A 245 0.60 -8.64 -12.38
CA LEU A 245 0.48 -9.98 -11.79
C LEU A 245 1.82 -10.74 -11.88
N GLN A 246 2.50 -10.68 -13.02
CA GLN A 246 3.82 -11.28 -13.19
C GLN A 246 4.90 -10.61 -12.32
N ALA A 247 4.82 -9.29 -12.13
CA ALA A 247 5.72 -8.55 -11.26
C ALA A 247 5.61 -9.01 -9.80
N LEU A 248 4.40 -9.34 -9.31
CA LEU A 248 4.20 -9.86 -7.96
C LEU A 248 5.01 -11.15 -7.72
N ASP A 249 4.92 -12.12 -8.63
CA ASP A 249 5.65 -13.39 -8.48
C ASP A 249 7.18 -13.18 -8.49
N ARG A 250 7.66 -12.26 -9.33
CA ARG A 250 9.07 -11.86 -9.36
C ARG A 250 9.50 -11.24 -8.02
N ARG A 251 8.69 -10.33 -7.47
CA ARG A 251 8.94 -9.65 -6.19
C ARG A 251 8.91 -10.62 -5.01
N ILE A 252 8.03 -11.62 -5.01
CA ILE A 252 8.04 -12.72 -4.02
C ILE A 252 9.41 -13.42 -3.98
N GLY A 253 9.96 -13.77 -5.14
CA GLY A 253 11.28 -14.40 -5.22
C GLY A 253 12.39 -13.54 -4.61
N LYS A 254 12.34 -12.21 -4.81
CA LYS A 254 13.29 -11.27 -4.21
C LYS A 254 13.13 -11.15 -2.69
N ILE A 255 11.90 -11.13 -2.17
CA ILE A 255 11.65 -11.14 -0.71
C ILE A 255 12.25 -12.42 -0.09
N LEU A 256 12.01 -13.58 -0.69
CA LEU A 256 12.57 -14.85 -0.20
C LEU A 256 14.11 -14.84 -0.24
N GLN A 257 14.71 -14.20 -1.24
CA GLN A 257 16.16 -14.00 -1.29
C GLN A 257 16.68 -13.12 -0.15
N VAL A 258 15.96 -12.04 0.21
CA VAL A 258 16.30 -11.21 1.39
C VAL A 258 16.25 -12.04 2.68
N ILE A 259 15.20 -12.84 2.86
CA ILE A 259 15.06 -13.73 4.04
C ILE A 259 16.20 -14.75 4.08
N ARG A 260 16.57 -15.33 2.94
CA ARG A 260 17.73 -16.23 2.84
C ARG A 260 19.04 -15.55 3.26
N LEU A 261 19.25 -14.29 2.87
CA LEU A 261 20.42 -13.53 3.30
C LEU A 261 20.42 -13.33 4.82
N CYS A 262 19.28 -13.00 5.42
CA CYS A 262 19.14 -12.90 6.88
C CYS A 262 19.49 -14.21 7.60
N LEU A 263 19.02 -15.36 7.08
CA LEU A 263 19.33 -16.70 7.62
C LEU A 263 20.79 -17.13 7.42
N SER A 264 21.49 -16.55 6.44
CA SER A 264 22.92 -16.81 6.25
C SER A 264 23.80 -16.04 7.25
N ALA A 265 23.28 -14.94 7.79
CA ALA A 265 23.98 -14.07 8.73
C ALA A 265 23.58 -14.30 10.19
N ASN A 266 22.39 -14.87 10.45
CA ASN A 266 21.82 -15.02 11.79
C ASN A 266 21.24 -16.44 11.97
N SER A 267 21.14 -16.89 13.21
CA SER A 267 20.44 -18.13 13.51
C SER A 267 18.92 -17.96 13.27
N PRO A 268 18.20 -19.03 12.88
CA PRO A 268 16.77 -18.94 12.54
C PRO A 268 15.88 -18.37 13.65
N ASP A 269 16.20 -18.63 14.91
CA ASP A 269 15.48 -18.14 16.10
C ASP A 269 15.56 -16.62 16.28
N LEU A 270 16.59 -15.97 15.73
CA LEU A 270 16.71 -14.51 15.73
C LEU A 270 15.95 -13.87 14.58
N VAL A 271 15.66 -14.64 13.53
CA VAL A 271 14.99 -14.16 12.30
C VAL A 271 13.48 -14.37 12.38
N PHE A 272 13.05 -15.54 12.85
CA PHE A 272 11.64 -15.90 12.89
C PHE A 272 11.02 -15.65 14.26
N LEU A 273 9.94 -14.87 14.27
CA LEU A 273 8.98 -14.91 15.37
C LEU A 273 7.99 -16.03 15.10
N ASP A 274 7.96 -17.03 15.98
CA ASP A 274 6.95 -18.08 15.94
C ASP A 274 5.60 -17.54 16.42
N ASP A 275 4.68 -17.37 15.48
CA ASP A 275 3.33 -16.84 15.67
C ASP A 275 2.24 -17.79 15.15
N MET A 276 2.60 -19.07 14.97
CA MET A 276 1.75 -20.13 14.46
C MET A 276 0.93 -20.84 15.56
#